data_AF-A0A7C1L0X0-F1
#
_entry.id   AF-A0A7C1L0X0-F1
#
_cell.length_a   1.000
_cell.length_b   1.000
_cell.length_c   1.000
_cell.angle_alpha   90.00
_cell.angle_beta   90.00
_cell.angle_gamma   90.00
#
_symmetry.space_group_name_H-M   'P 1'
#
loop_
_entity.id
_entity.type
_entity.pdbx_description
1 polymer ?
#
loop_
_entity_poly.entity_id
_entity_poly.type
_entity_poly.pdbx_seq_one_letter_code
_entity_poly.pdbx_strand_id
1 'polypeptide(L)'
;MPHDKRIVIDFDDTISIAFDRGWENASPNIDVVNKINLLYDKGWEIQILTARGQLSCQGNVKAADKKYREIIESWLKKHNVKYHSLSFNKPLAAYYVDDKAMSPEAFVDLDITDITTGWSGAEIQKRGDRIYKTHKNSIHVAKWYSIAASMVNVPKVHSFIGHTICLEYLKSNGRSFKINYIIDTIRTFSLTDLVSGVEFSNYIERISSHCNHHNDYHDVITLLVEQEDYFNNHRSFMHGDLSIENIIVTDSGTFLIDPLWSEDQYSSYLLDISKMLCSFRIHKRIFEYQAFLNEWAISKGNMINENALFTLKKLLILELSHFIRILKYAPENIKKDIVKCINDLFDDIRNNT
;
A
#
# COMPACT_ATOMS: atom_id res chain seq x y z
N MET A 1 10.79 -10.08 -16.24
CA MET A 1 10.21 -8.78 -16.59
C MET A 1 9.07 -8.48 -15.64
N PRO A 2 8.82 -7.22 -15.27
CA PRO A 2 7.75 -6.87 -14.34
C PRO A 2 6.39 -7.20 -14.96
N HIS A 3 5.64 -8.12 -14.34
CA HIS A 3 4.31 -8.54 -14.80
C HIS A 3 3.20 -7.53 -14.46
N ASP A 4 3.51 -6.55 -13.61
CA ASP A 4 2.60 -5.56 -13.06
C ASP A 4 2.24 -4.44 -14.04
N LYS A 5 3.01 -4.26 -15.12
CA LYS A 5 2.73 -3.34 -16.24
C LYS A 5 2.72 -4.02 -17.61
N ARG A 6 2.09 -5.20 -17.70
CA ARG A 6 1.93 -5.93 -18.95
C ARG A 6 0.46 -6.00 -19.37
N ILE A 7 0.19 -5.67 -20.62
CA ILE A 7 -1.08 -5.92 -21.30
C ILE A 7 -0.88 -7.03 -22.33
N VAL A 8 -1.67 -8.09 -22.22
CA VAL A 8 -1.78 -9.13 -23.24
C VAL A 8 -3.07 -8.88 -24.00
N ILE A 9 -2.97 -8.56 -25.28
CA ILE A 9 -4.10 -8.10 -26.08
C ILE A 9 -4.32 -9.01 -27.28
N ASP A 10 -5.58 -9.31 -27.57
CA ASP A 10 -5.96 -10.03 -28.78
C ASP A 10 -5.74 -9.20 -30.03
N PHE A 11 -5.56 -9.84 -31.17
CA PHE A 11 -5.44 -9.15 -32.45
C PHE A 11 -6.82 -8.98 -33.13
N ASP A 12 -7.47 -10.11 -33.41
CA ASP A 12 -8.68 -10.16 -34.23
C ASP A 12 -9.90 -9.77 -33.39
N ASP A 13 -10.78 -8.97 -33.98
CA ASP A 13 -11.98 -8.41 -33.34
C ASP A 13 -11.69 -7.64 -32.03
N THR A 14 -10.44 -7.19 -31.87
CA THR A 14 -9.97 -6.37 -30.74
C THR A 14 -9.16 -5.18 -31.23
N ILE A 15 -7.99 -5.43 -31.85
CA ILE A 15 -7.18 -4.38 -32.49
C ILE A 15 -7.64 -4.16 -33.93
N SER A 16 -7.95 -5.25 -34.63
CA SER A 16 -8.35 -5.28 -36.03
C SER A 16 -9.80 -5.72 -36.16
N ILE A 17 -10.60 -4.98 -36.93
CA ILE A 17 -12.04 -5.24 -37.15
C ILE A 17 -12.23 -5.62 -38.63
N ALA A 18 -12.66 -6.87 -38.88
CA ALA A 18 -12.89 -7.38 -40.23
C ALA A 18 -14.39 -7.67 -40.44
N PHE A 19 -15.01 -7.03 -41.45
CA PHE A 19 -16.45 -7.22 -41.73
C PHE A 19 -16.76 -8.46 -42.60
N ASP A 20 -15.77 -9.02 -43.31
CA ASP A 20 -15.97 -10.10 -44.31
C ASP A 20 -14.88 -11.18 -44.26
N ARG A 21 -14.13 -11.27 -43.16
CA ARG A 21 -12.90 -12.09 -43.03
C ARG A 21 -11.76 -11.68 -43.98
N GLY A 22 -11.90 -10.59 -44.74
CA GLY A 22 -10.85 -9.93 -45.53
C GLY A 22 -9.90 -9.12 -44.64
N TRP A 23 -9.14 -9.82 -43.81
CA TRP A 23 -8.33 -9.23 -42.75
C TRP A 23 -7.15 -8.36 -43.26
N GLU A 24 -6.68 -8.56 -44.49
CA GLU A 24 -5.67 -7.69 -45.11
C GLU A 24 -6.17 -6.23 -45.27
N ASN A 25 -7.50 -6.06 -45.36
CA ASN A 25 -8.20 -4.79 -45.45
C ASN A 25 -9.00 -4.46 -44.19
N ALA A 26 -8.80 -5.20 -43.09
CA ALA A 26 -9.49 -4.93 -41.85
C ALA A 26 -9.17 -3.51 -41.35
N SER A 27 -10.20 -2.85 -40.83
CA SER A 27 -10.09 -1.51 -40.29
C SER A 27 -9.56 -1.57 -38.85
N PRO A 28 -8.71 -0.64 -38.42
CA PRO A 28 -8.25 -0.62 -37.04
C PRO A 28 -9.38 -0.20 -36.10
N ASN A 29 -9.43 -0.80 -34.92
CA ASN A 29 -10.16 -0.24 -33.79
C ASN A 29 -9.35 0.96 -33.25
N ILE A 30 -9.68 2.16 -33.74
CA ILE A 30 -8.89 3.37 -33.50
C ILE A 30 -8.73 3.67 -32.00
N ASP A 31 -9.78 3.49 -31.20
CA ASP A 31 -9.75 3.78 -29.77
C ASP A 31 -8.82 2.82 -29.01
N VAL A 32 -8.88 1.52 -29.34
CA VAL A 32 -7.97 0.51 -28.79
C VAL A 32 -6.53 0.79 -29.20
N VAL A 33 -6.28 1.12 -30.47
CA VAL A 33 -4.94 1.46 -30.97
C VAL A 33 -4.37 2.68 -30.26
N ASN A 34 -5.18 3.73 -30.10
CA ASN A 34 -4.78 4.94 -29.37
C ASN A 34 -4.43 4.62 -27.91
N LYS A 35 -5.22 3.78 -27.25
CA LYS A 35 -4.97 3.35 -25.87
C LYS A 35 -3.70 2.52 -25.73
N ILE A 36 -3.47 1.57 -26.65
CA ILE A 36 -2.24 0.78 -26.74
C ILE A 36 -1.02 1.70 -26.82
N ASN A 37 -1.05 2.65 -27.77
CA ASN A 37 0.06 3.55 -28.02
C ASN A 37 0.34 4.45 -26.81
N LEU A 38 -0.72 4.97 -26.17
CA LEU A 38 -0.61 5.75 -24.94
C LEU A 38 0.06 4.95 -23.82
N LEU A 39 -0.36 3.69 -23.59
CA LEU A 39 0.20 2.86 -22.53
C LEU A 39 1.64 2.43 -22.84
N TYR A 40 1.94 2.10 -24.10
CA TYR A 40 3.29 1.83 -24.56
C TYR A 40 4.22 3.01 -24.25
N ASP A 41 3.80 4.23 -24.57
CA ASP A 41 4.59 5.44 -24.32
C ASP A 41 4.73 5.76 -22.83
N LYS A 42 3.78 5.29 -21.99
CA LYS A 42 3.89 5.29 -20.52
C LYS A 42 4.72 4.14 -19.94
N GLY A 43 5.39 3.35 -20.79
CA GLY A 43 6.29 2.27 -20.38
C GLY A 43 5.61 0.95 -20.05
N TRP A 44 4.36 0.73 -20.48
CA TRP A 44 3.71 -0.57 -20.37
C TRP A 44 4.21 -1.53 -21.45
N GLU A 45 4.41 -2.79 -21.08
CA GLU A 45 4.68 -3.86 -22.03
C GLU A 45 3.39 -4.27 -22.73
N ILE A 46 3.38 -4.18 -24.05
CA ILE A 46 2.26 -4.57 -24.91
C ILE A 46 2.63 -5.86 -25.64
N GLN A 47 1.93 -6.94 -25.32
CA GLN A 47 2.08 -8.25 -25.97
C GLN A 47 0.81 -8.57 -26.76
N ILE A 48 0.94 -8.75 -28.06
CA ILE A 48 -0.16 -9.22 -28.91
C ILE A 48 -0.17 -10.75 -28.86
N LEU A 49 -1.31 -11.33 -28.52
CA LEU A 49 -1.53 -12.77 -28.43
C LEU A 49 -2.75 -13.14 -29.26
N THR A 50 -2.56 -13.86 -30.36
CA THR A 50 -3.61 -14.14 -31.35
C THR A 50 -3.85 -15.63 -31.57
N ALA A 51 -5.12 -15.99 -31.78
CA ALA A 51 -5.54 -17.33 -32.20
C ALA A 51 -5.57 -17.46 -33.75
N ARG A 52 -5.12 -16.44 -34.48
CA ARG A 52 -5.05 -16.44 -35.93
C ARG A 52 -4.23 -17.65 -36.40
N GLY A 53 -4.81 -18.41 -37.32
CA GLY A 53 -4.20 -19.60 -37.88
C GLY A 53 -4.51 -20.90 -37.15
N GLN A 54 -5.15 -20.88 -35.97
CA GLN A 54 -5.52 -22.10 -35.23
C GLN A 54 -6.35 -23.08 -36.09
N LEU A 55 -7.35 -22.61 -36.85
CA LEU A 55 -8.13 -23.46 -37.75
C LEU A 55 -7.34 -23.87 -39.01
N SER A 56 -6.75 -22.91 -39.72
CA SER A 56 -6.09 -23.17 -41.01
C SER A 56 -4.80 -23.98 -40.91
N CYS A 57 -4.18 -23.98 -39.72
CA CYS A 57 -2.92 -24.67 -39.43
C CYS A 57 -3.11 -25.82 -38.44
N GLN A 58 -4.35 -26.25 -38.18
CA GLN A 58 -4.68 -27.41 -37.33
C GLN A 58 -4.00 -27.34 -35.94
N GLY A 59 -4.03 -26.16 -35.32
CA GLY A 59 -3.41 -25.89 -34.01
C GLY A 59 -1.87 -25.82 -34.00
N ASN A 60 -1.20 -26.01 -35.14
CA ASN A 60 0.25 -25.91 -35.22
C ASN A 60 0.70 -24.44 -35.17
N VAL A 61 1.17 -24.02 -33.98
CA VAL A 61 1.61 -22.65 -33.74
C VAL A 61 2.76 -22.22 -34.66
N LYS A 62 3.74 -23.09 -34.91
CA LYS A 62 4.87 -22.76 -35.80
C LYS A 62 4.42 -22.51 -37.23
N ALA A 63 3.44 -23.29 -37.70
CA ALA A 63 2.85 -23.11 -39.02
C ALA A 63 2.00 -21.83 -39.10
N ALA A 64 1.25 -21.51 -38.04
CA ALA A 64 0.49 -20.27 -37.95
C ALA A 64 1.41 -19.04 -37.96
N ASP A 65 2.47 -19.07 -37.14
CA ASP A 65 3.47 -18.01 -37.06
C ASP A 65 4.12 -17.76 -38.43
N LYS A 66 4.68 -18.81 -39.05
CA LYS A 66 5.28 -18.74 -40.39
C LYS A 66 4.33 -18.18 -41.45
N LYS A 67 3.03 -18.48 -41.35
CA LYS A 67 2.03 -18.08 -42.33
C LYS A 67 1.55 -16.64 -42.16
N TYR A 68 1.38 -16.18 -40.92
CA TYR A 68 0.63 -14.94 -40.64
C TYR A 68 1.48 -13.82 -40.04
N ARG A 69 2.68 -14.09 -39.48
CA ARG A 69 3.50 -13.06 -38.83
C ARG A 69 3.75 -11.85 -39.72
N GLU A 70 4.35 -12.05 -40.90
CA GLU A 70 4.75 -10.95 -41.78
C GLU A 70 3.57 -10.04 -42.14
N ILE A 71 2.40 -10.64 -42.33
CA ILE A 71 1.21 -9.92 -42.74
C ILE A 71 0.60 -9.14 -41.55
N ILE A 72 0.53 -9.76 -40.36
CA ILE A 72 0.07 -9.06 -39.14
C ILE A 72 1.05 -7.92 -38.78
N GLU A 73 2.35 -8.15 -38.83
CA GLU A 73 3.36 -7.12 -38.56
C GLU A 73 3.31 -5.98 -39.58
N SER A 74 3.06 -6.28 -40.86
CA SER A 74 2.82 -5.27 -41.90
C SER A 74 1.56 -4.45 -41.63
N TRP A 75 0.48 -5.09 -41.19
CA TRP A 75 -0.76 -4.42 -40.82
C TRP A 75 -0.56 -3.52 -39.58
N LEU A 76 0.08 -4.04 -38.54
CA LEU A 76 0.39 -3.28 -37.30
C LEU A 76 1.24 -2.05 -37.62
N LYS A 77 2.25 -2.20 -38.50
CA LYS A 77 3.08 -1.09 -38.97
C LYS A 77 2.27 -0.06 -39.76
N LYS A 78 1.42 -0.50 -40.69
CA LYS A 78 0.55 0.38 -41.49
C LYS A 78 -0.38 1.24 -40.61
N HIS A 79 -0.87 0.67 -39.52
CA HIS A 79 -1.80 1.33 -38.60
C HIS A 79 -1.11 1.92 -37.35
N ASN A 80 0.23 1.99 -37.34
CA ASN A 80 1.04 2.57 -36.25
C ASN A 80 0.73 1.98 -34.87
N VAL A 81 0.49 0.67 -34.77
CA VAL A 81 0.27 -0.01 -33.50
C VAL A 81 1.62 -0.33 -32.86
N LYS A 82 1.90 0.22 -31.67
CA LYS A 82 3.11 -0.06 -30.91
C LYS A 82 2.95 -1.35 -30.09
N TYR A 83 3.94 -2.23 -30.14
CA TYR A 83 3.93 -3.49 -29.39
C TYR A 83 5.36 -3.99 -29.15
N HIS A 84 5.54 -4.83 -28.14
CA HIS A 84 6.83 -5.42 -27.77
C HIS A 84 6.99 -6.84 -28.32
N SER A 85 5.90 -7.61 -28.37
CA SER A 85 5.92 -8.98 -28.90
C SER A 85 4.60 -9.40 -29.55
N LEU A 86 4.69 -10.31 -30.51
CA LEU A 86 3.57 -10.97 -31.18
C LEU A 86 3.71 -12.48 -31.04
N SER A 87 2.68 -13.12 -30.49
CA SER A 87 2.63 -14.57 -30.25
C SER A 87 1.36 -15.21 -30.81
N PHE A 88 1.53 -16.41 -31.36
CA PHE A 88 0.47 -17.26 -31.91
C PHE A 88 0.07 -18.40 -30.95
N ASN A 89 0.56 -18.37 -29.71
CA ASN A 89 0.30 -19.38 -28.67
C ASN A 89 -1.07 -19.22 -27.99
N LYS A 90 -2.07 -18.66 -28.67
CA LYS A 90 -3.43 -18.53 -28.15
C LYS A 90 -4.29 -19.70 -28.64
N PRO A 91 -4.82 -20.56 -27.76
CA PRO A 91 -5.81 -21.55 -28.16
C PRO A 91 -7.07 -20.85 -28.65
N LEU A 92 -7.70 -21.33 -29.73
CA LEU A 92 -9.03 -20.86 -30.12
C LEU A 92 -10.05 -21.39 -29.12
N ALA A 93 -10.86 -20.51 -28.52
CA ALA A 93 -11.83 -20.85 -27.49
C ALA A 93 -13.20 -20.21 -27.78
N ALA A 94 -14.26 -20.80 -27.23
CA ALA A 94 -15.58 -20.19 -27.22
C ALA A 94 -15.67 -19.04 -26.20
N TYR A 95 -15.03 -19.22 -25.03
CA TYR A 95 -14.95 -18.22 -23.97
C TYR A 95 -13.59 -18.30 -23.29
N TYR A 96 -13.09 -17.16 -22.83
CA TYR A 96 -12.01 -17.08 -21.84
C TYR A 96 -12.65 -16.66 -20.51
N VAL A 97 -12.37 -17.41 -19.45
CA VAL A 97 -12.80 -17.09 -18.08
C VAL A 97 -11.55 -16.82 -17.26
N ASP A 98 -11.29 -15.56 -16.96
CA ASP A 98 -10.04 -15.09 -16.35
C ASP A 98 -10.33 -13.86 -15.47
N ASP A 99 -9.74 -13.82 -14.27
CA ASP A 99 -9.94 -12.73 -13.29
C ASP A 99 -9.32 -11.39 -13.71
N LYS A 100 -8.46 -11.42 -14.74
CA LYS A 100 -7.82 -10.26 -15.37
C LYS A 100 -8.31 -9.97 -16.79
N ALA A 101 -9.29 -10.72 -17.30
CA ALA A 101 -9.88 -10.42 -18.59
C ALA A 101 -10.63 -9.08 -18.58
N MET A 102 -10.59 -8.39 -19.73
CA MET A 102 -11.24 -7.12 -19.97
C MET A 102 -11.69 -7.07 -21.44
N SER A 103 -12.87 -6.51 -21.70
CA SER A 103 -13.33 -6.28 -23.08
C SER A 103 -12.58 -5.10 -23.72
N PRO A 104 -12.56 -4.98 -25.05
CA PRO A 104 -11.95 -3.84 -25.73
C PRO A 104 -12.51 -2.49 -25.25
N GLU A 105 -13.82 -2.40 -25.01
CA GLU A 105 -14.49 -1.19 -24.53
C GLU A 105 -14.03 -0.82 -23.12
N ALA A 106 -14.02 -1.78 -22.20
CA ALA A 106 -13.54 -1.59 -20.84
C ALA A 106 -12.04 -1.21 -20.80
N PHE A 107 -11.24 -1.69 -21.76
CA PHE A 107 -9.83 -1.33 -21.90
C PHE A 107 -9.63 0.13 -22.34
N VAL A 108 -10.44 0.60 -23.28
CA VAL A 108 -10.44 2.01 -23.68
C VAL A 108 -10.77 2.90 -22.48
N ASP A 109 -11.81 2.54 -21.72
CA ASP A 109 -12.31 3.29 -20.56
C ASP A 109 -11.42 3.18 -19.31
N LEU A 110 -10.45 2.26 -19.29
CA LEU A 110 -9.61 2.03 -18.11
C LEU A 110 -8.75 3.25 -17.78
N ASP A 111 -9.13 3.99 -16.74
CA ASP A 111 -8.29 5.05 -16.21
C ASP A 111 -7.15 4.50 -15.34
N ILE A 112 -5.93 4.99 -15.57
CA ILE A 112 -4.72 4.64 -14.84
C ILE A 112 -4.05 5.93 -14.38
N THR A 113 -4.10 6.13 -13.06
CA THR A 113 -3.53 7.31 -12.40
C THR A 113 -2.48 6.87 -11.38
N ASP A 114 -1.27 7.40 -11.52
CA ASP A 114 -0.23 7.26 -10.51
C ASP A 114 -0.60 8.07 -9.27
N ILE A 115 -0.51 7.45 -8.10
CA ILE A 115 -0.73 8.13 -6.82
C ILE A 115 0.64 8.33 -6.19
N THR A 116 1.06 9.59 -6.04
CA THR A 116 2.25 9.91 -5.26
C THR A 116 1.94 9.71 -3.79
N THR A 117 2.61 8.75 -3.14
CA THR A 117 2.45 8.53 -1.69
C THR A 117 3.77 8.57 -0.94
N GLY A 118 3.85 9.45 0.06
CA GLY A 118 4.78 9.38 1.20
C GLY A 118 6.26 9.13 0.90
N TRP A 119 6.96 8.57 1.89
CA TRP A 119 8.41 8.27 1.86
C TRP A 119 8.72 6.77 1.70
N SER A 120 7.70 5.96 1.41
CA SER A 120 7.82 4.50 1.38
C SER A 120 8.60 3.99 0.17
N GLY A 121 8.72 4.81 -0.89
CA GLY A 121 9.28 4.39 -2.18
C GLY A 121 8.43 3.34 -2.90
N ALA A 122 7.18 3.12 -2.46
CA ALA A 122 6.24 2.23 -3.12
C ALA A 122 5.68 2.88 -4.39
N GLU A 123 5.49 2.07 -5.43
CA GLU A 123 4.74 2.49 -6.59
C GLU A 123 3.25 2.21 -6.35
N ILE A 124 2.41 3.24 -6.48
CA ILE A 124 0.97 3.12 -6.29
C ILE A 124 0.23 3.65 -7.50
N GLN A 125 -0.68 2.84 -8.04
CA GLN A 125 -1.54 3.20 -9.15
C GLN A 125 -2.99 2.90 -8.84
N LYS A 126 -3.88 3.87 -9.09
CA LYS A 126 -5.30 3.60 -9.23
C LYS A 126 -5.57 3.15 -10.66
N ARG A 127 -6.17 1.97 -10.80
CA ARG A 127 -6.59 1.42 -12.10
C ARG A 127 -8.07 1.10 -11.99
N GLY A 128 -8.93 1.94 -12.57
CA GLY A 128 -10.38 1.86 -12.37
C GLY A 128 -10.80 2.04 -10.90
N ASP A 129 -11.43 1.01 -10.34
CA ASP A 129 -11.94 0.91 -8.96
C ASP A 129 -10.98 0.17 -8.00
N ARG A 130 -9.72 -0.02 -8.42
CA ARG A 130 -8.71 -0.75 -7.66
C ARG A 130 -7.43 0.04 -7.46
N ILE A 131 -6.73 -0.27 -6.38
CA ILE A 131 -5.41 0.24 -6.04
C ILE A 131 -4.38 -0.88 -6.21
N TYR A 132 -3.35 -0.62 -7.00
CA TYR A 132 -2.21 -1.49 -7.19
C TYR A 132 -1.02 -0.88 -6.49
N LYS A 133 -0.51 -1.55 -5.46
CA LYS A 133 0.67 -1.12 -4.70
C LYS A 133 1.79 -2.12 -4.86
N THR A 134 2.91 -1.71 -5.44
CA THR A 134 4.11 -2.53 -5.62
C THR A 134 5.19 -2.11 -4.64
N HIS A 135 5.57 -3.01 -3.73
CA HIS A 135 6.64 -2.80 -2.76
C HIS A 135 7.18 -4.14 -2.24
N LYS A 136 8.47 -4.21 -1.90
CA LYS A 136 9.11 -5.43 -1.38
C LYS A 136 8.42 -6.01 -0.13
N ASN A 137 7.84 -5.13 0.70
CA ASN A 137 7.14 -5.54 1.93
C ASN A 137 5.66 -5.90 1.71
N SER A 138 5.15 -5.90 0.47
CA SER A 138 3.73 -6.16 0.20
C SER A 138 3.25 -7.52 0.69
N ILE A 139 4.14 -8.52 0.82
CA ILE A 139 3.82 -9.82 1.43
C ILE A 139 3.35 -9.66 2.89
N HIS A 140 4.03 -8.83 3.67
CA HIS A 140 3.67 -8.60 5.07
C HIS A 140 2.39 -7.76 5.19
N VAL A 141 2.18 -6.82 4.26
CA VAL A 141 0.93 -6.05 4.16
C VAL A 141 -0.25 -6.98 3.87
N ALA A 142 -0.11 -7.91 2.91
CA ALA A 142 -1.15 -8.89 2.59
C ALA A 142 -1.46 -9.80 3.81
N LYS A 143 -0.43 -10.28 4.51
CA LYS A 143 -0.60 -11.04 5.77
C LYS A 143 -1.33 -10.21 6.83
N TRP A 144 -0.94 -8.97 7.03
CA TRP A 144 -1.58 -8.08 7.98
C TRP A 144 -3.07 -7.91 7.68
N TYR A 145 -3.45 -7.65 6.42
CA TYR A 145 -4.86 -7.55 6.03
C TYR A 145 -5.63 -8.84 6.29
N SER A 146 -5.03 -10.01 6.06
CA SER A 146 -5.70 -11.29 6.33
C SER A 146 -6.03 -11.51 7.81
N ILE A 147 -5.23 -10.95 8.71
CA ILE A 147 -5.46 -11.00 10.16
C ILE A 147 -6.44 -9.88 10.56
N ALA A 148 -6.19 -8.64 10.13
CA ALA A 148 -6.93 -7.46 10.52
C ALA A 148 -8.38 -7.42 10.03
N ALA A 149 -8.70 -8.07 8.90
CA ALA A 149 -10.04 -8.04 8.32
C ALA A 149 -11.15 -8.63 9.22
N SER A 150 -10.80 -9.47 10.20
CA SER A 150 -11.77 -9.98 11.19
C SER A 150 -11.97 -9.05 12.38
N MET A 151 -11.12 -8.03 12.52
CA MET A 151 -11.07 -7.14 13.68
C MET A 151 -11.54 -5.72 13.34
N VAL A 152 -11.20 -5.24 12.16
CA VAL A 152 -11.42 -3.85 11.72
C VAL A 152 -11.74 -3.80 10.23
N ASN A 153 -12.33 -2.69 9.80
CA ASN A 153 -12.53 -2.46 8.37
C ASN A 153 -11.19 -2.20 7.69
N VAL A 154 -10.91 -3.00 6.67
CA VAL A 154 -9.75 -2.89 5.79
C VAL A 154 -10.22 -2.99 4.33
N PRO A 155 -9.51 -2.40 3.36
CA PRO A 155 -9.86 -2.57 1.96
C PRO A 155 -9.83 -4.05 1.58
N LYS A 156 -10.78 -4.47 0.75
CA LYS A 156 -10.75 -5.85 0.22
C LYS A 156 -9.47 -6.10 -0.56
N VAL A 157 -8.75 -7.17 -0.22
CA VAL A 157 -7.61 -7.65 -1.00
C VAL A 157 -8.14 -8.51 -2.14
N HIS A 158 -7.95 -8.06 -3.39
CA HIS A 158 -8.37 -8.80 -4.58
C HIS A 158 -7.33 -9.83 -5.01
N SER A 159 -6.05 -9.46 -4.96
CA SER A 159 -4.95 -10.36 -5.30
C SER A 159 -3.61 -9.88 -4.76
N PHE A 160 -2.65 -10.80 -4.69
CA PHE A 160 -1.25 -10.53 -4.37
C PHE A 160 -0.37 -11.33 -5.33
N ILE A 161 0.43 -10.64 -6.15
CA ILE A 161 1.23 -11.28 -7.21
C ILE A 161 2.63 -10.67 -7.23
N GLY A 162 3.64 -11.49 -6.93
CA GLY A 162 5.01 -11.01 -6.77
C GLY A 162 5.10 -10.01 -5.61
N HIS A 163 5.38 -8.75 -5.90
CA HIS A 163 5.44 -7.68 -4.90
C HIS A 163 4.25 -6.69 -5.00
N THR A 164 3.25 -7.01 -5.80
CA THR A 164 2.10 -6.15 -6.06
C THR A 164 0.88 -6.67 -5.33
N ILE A 165 0.30 -5.83 -4.46
CA ILE A 165 -1.01 -6.07 -3.84
C ILE A 165 -2.07 -5.26 -4.57
N CYS A 166 -3.18 -5.91 -4.90
CA CYS A 166 -4.36 -5.29 -5.50
C CYS A 166 -5.46 -5.16 -4.44
N LEU A 167 -5.83 -3.93 -4.14
CA LEU A 167 -6.77 -3.54 -3.10
C LEU A 167 -7.99 -2.86 -3.72
N GLU A 168 -9.11 -2.93 -3.02
CA GLU A 168 -10.27 -2.07 -3.26
C GLU A 168 -9.87 -0.60 -3.19
N TYR A 169 -10.39 0.22 -4.11
CA TYR A 169 -10.29 1.66 -3.98
C TYR A 169 -11.37 2.20 -3.04
N LEU A 170 -10.93 2.83 -1.94
CA LEU A 170 -11.82 3.47 -0.98
C LEU A 170 -11.98 4.96 -1.31
N LYS A 171 -13.20 5.36 -1.67
CA LYS A 171 -13.53 6.77 -1.91
C LYS A 171 -13.84 7.48 -0.59
N SER A 172 -12.97 8.41 -0.21
CA SER A 172 -13.19 9.25 0.98
C SER A 172 -14.45 10.11 0.82
N ASN A 173 -15.24 10.21 1.89
CA ASN A 173 -16.38 11.14 1.96
C ASN A 173 -16.02 12.51 2.56
N GLY A 174 -14.73 12.74 2.85
CA GLY A 174 -14.21 14.01 3.37
C GLY A 174 -14.51 14.27 4.85
N ARG A 175 -15.17 13.35 5.55
CA ARG A 175 -15.42 13.49 7.00
C ARG A 175 -14.18 13.08 7.79
N SER A 176 -14.00 13.68 8.95
CA SER A 176 -12.99 13.23 9.93
C SER A 176 -13.42 11.90 10.56
N PHE A 177 -12.44 11.06 10.87
CA PHE A 177 -12.69 9.85 11.64
C PHE A 177 -13.11 10.21 13.07
N LYS A 178 -13.82 9.29 13.72
CA LYS A 178 -14.18 9.44 15.13
C LYS A 178 -13.09 8.85 16.01
N ILE A 179 -12.65 9.59 17.03
CA ILE A 179 -11.58 9.16 17.96
C ILE A 179 -11.93 7.82 18.62
N ASN A 180 -13.18 7.64 19.06
CA ASN A 180 -13.62 6.41 19.71
C ASN A 180 -13.45 5.16 18.83
N TYR A 181 -13.65 5.27 17.51
CA TYR A 181 -13.40 4.15 16.59
C TYR A 181 -11.93 3.71 16.60
N ILE A 182 -11.01 4.67 16.65
CA ILE A 182 -9.57 4.38 16.73
C ILE A 182 -9.19 3.79 18.09
N ILE A 183 -9.77 4.31 19.17
CA ILE A 183 -9.58 3.73 20.52
C ILE A 183 -10.07 2.28 20.55
N ASP A 184 -11.27 2.00 20.04
CA ASP A 184 -11.81 0.63 19.98
C ASP A 184 -10.96 -0.29 19.11
N THR A 185 -10.43 0.21 17.99
CA THR A 185 -9.47 -0.51 17.14
C THR A 185 -8.21 -0.91 17.92
N ILE A 186 -7.59 0.06 18.62
CA ILE A 186 -6.38 -0.19 19.42
C ILE A 186 -6.67 -1.15 20.58
N ARG A 187 -7.86 -1.07 21.19
CA ARG A 187 -8.27 -2.02 22.23
C ARG A 187 -8.37 -3.43 21.68
N THR A 188 -9.00 -3.61 20.51
CA THR A 188 -9.05 -4.90 19.82
C THR A 188 -7.64 -5.42 19.55
N PHE A 189 -6.75 -4.58 19.00
CA PHE A 189 -5.36 -4.96 18.76
C PHE A 189 -4.60 -5.34 20.05
N SER A 190 -4.87 -4.65 21.16
CA SER A 190 -4.25 -4.95 22.46
C SER A 190 -4.67 -6.29 23.06
N LEU A 191 -5.80 -6.84 22.63
CA LEU A 191 -6.33 -8.14 23.06
C LEU A 191 -5.95 -9.27 22.10
N THR A 192 -5.37 -8.94 20.95
CA THR A 192 -4.96 -9.91 19.94
C THR A 192 -3.51 -10.27 20.17
N ASP A 193 -3.29 -11.44 20.76
CA ASP A 193 -1.97 -12.02 20.90
C ASP A 193 -1.37 -12.33 19.52
N LEU A 194 -0.13 -11.90 19.31
CA LEU A 194 0.66 -12.32 18.17
C LEU A 194 1.76 -13.28 18.61
N VAL A 195 2.05 -14.22 17.72
CA VAL A 195 3.04 -15.30 17.89
C VAL A 195 4.49 -14.80 17.83
N SER A 196 4.74 -13.52 17.54
CA SER A 196 6.10 -12.99 17.43
C SER A 196 6.76 -12.89 18.81
N GLY A 197 7.76 -13.74 19.04
CA GLY A 197 8.63 -13.68 20.23
C GLY A 197 9.67 -12.56 20.17
N VAL A 198 9.51 -11.57 19.29
CA VAL A 198 10.47 -10.47 19.14
C VAL A 198 10.32 -9.48 20.30
N GLU A 199 11.40 -9.32 21.05
CA GLU A 199 11.47 -8.47 22.23
C GLU A 199 11.65 -6.98 21.87
N PHE A 200 11.40 -6.11 22.85
CA PHE A 200 11.48 -4.66 22.70
C PHE A 200 12.90 -4.18 22.39
N SER A 201 13.94 -4.93 22.79
CA SER A 201 15.32 -4.74 22.34
C SER A 201 15.46 -4.57 20.82
N ASN A 202 14.68 -5.30 20.02
CA ASN A 202 14.62 -5.13 18.56
C ASN A 202 14.20 -3.71 18.14
N TYR A 203 13.22 -3.12 18.83
CA TYR A 203 12.82 -1.74 18.60
C TYR A 203 13.91 -0.75 19.06
N ILE A 204 14.54 -1.01 20.20
CA ILE A 204 15.66 -0.18 20.71
C ILE A 204 16.82 -0.16 19.71
N GLU A 205 17.23 -1.31 19.18
CA GLU A 205 18.29 -1.42 18.16
C GLU A 205 17.96 -0.59 16.91
N ARG A 206 16.70 -0.67 16.47
CA ARG A 206 16.22 0.14 15.35
C ARG A 206 16.35 1.64 15.64
N ILE A 207 15.92 2.11 16.82
CA ILE A 207 16.04 3.52 17.19
C ILE A 207 17.51 3.93 17.36
N SER A 208 18.36 3.07 17.91
CA SER A 208 19.81 3.27 18.02
C SER A 208 20.46 3.48 16.64
N SER A 209 20.07 2.70 15.63
CA SER A 209 20.51 2.91 14.25
C SER A 209 20.14 4.29 13.70
N HIS A 210 18.96 4.83 14.05
CA HIS A 210 18.56 6.19 13.68
C HIS A 210 19.37 7.26 14.43
N CYS A 211 19.61 7.08 15.73
CA CYS A 211 20.45 8.00 16.52
C CYS A 211 21.88 8.06 15.95
N ASN A 212 22.47 6.90 15.62
CA ASN A 212 23.80 6.82 15.00
C ASN A 212 23.86 7.49 13.62
N HIS A 213 22.78 7.44 12.84
CA HIS A 213 22.72 8.14 11.56
C HIS A 213 22.76 9.66 11.71
N HIS A 214 22.14 10.19 12.77
CA HIS A 214 22.13 11.61 13.08
C HIS A 214 23.33 12.06 13.93
N ASN A 215 24.03 11.12 14.56
CA ASN A 215 25.03 11.36 15.60
C ASN A 215 24.49 12.24 16.73
N ASP A 216 23.23 12.01 17.13
CA ASP A 216 22.51 12.78 18.15
C ASP A 216 21.37 11.93 18.77
N TYR A 217 20.78 12.43 19.85
CA TYR A 217 19.61 11.89 20.55
C TYR A 217 19.81 10.55 21.25
N HIS A 218 21.04 10.13 21.54
CA HIS A 218 21.35 8.86 22.21
C HIS A 218 20.71 8.72 23.60
N ASP A 219 20.40 9.82 24.28
CA ASP A 219 19.70 9.83 25.58
C ASP A 219 18.35 9.08 25.53
N VAL A 220 17.68 9.04 24.36
CA VAL A 220 16.42 8.27 24.20
C VAL A 220 16.63 6.78 24.43
N ILE A 221 17.82 6.25 24.14
CA ILE A 221 18.13 4.82 24.26
C ILE A 221 18.09 4.40 25.72
N THR A 222 18.67 5.20 26.61
CA THR A 222 18.60 4.95 28.07
C THR A 222 17.15 4.94 28.54
N LEU A 223 16.35 5.92 28.13
CA LEU A 223 14.93 5.99 28.47
C LEU A 223 14.14 4.77 27.96
N LEU A 224 14.46 4.26 26.77
CA LEU A 224 13.80 3.07 26.22
C LEU A 224 14.21 1.78 26.96
N VAL A 225 15.51 1.61 27.26
CA VAL A 225 16.02 0.45 28.01
C VAL A 225 15.40 0.35 29.40
N GLU A 226 15.24 1.48 30.11
CA GLU A 226 14.59 1.52 31.42
C GLU A 226 13.12 1.04 31.41
N GLN A 227 12.47 1.04 30.24
CA GLN A 227 11.07 0.63 30.07
C GLN A 227 10.93 -0.72 29.36
N GLU A 228 12.03 -1.43 29.10
CA GLU A 228 12.05 -2.64 28.29
C GLU A 228 11.11 -3.74 28.83
N ASP A 229 11.18 -4.05 30.13
CA ASP A 229 10.31 -5.04 30.77
C ASP A 229 8.84 -4.69 30.62
N TYR A 230 8.49 -3.40 30.75
CA TYR A 230 7.12 -2.96 30.58
C TYR A 230 6.65 -3.20 29.15
N PHE A 231 7.42 -2.77 28.16
CA PHE A 231 7.02 -2.92 26.75
C PHE A 231 7.02 -4.38 26.29
N ASN A 232 7.91 -5.22 26.82
CA ASN A 232 7.88 -6.66 26.62
C ASN A 232 6.59 -7.31 27.14
N ASN A 233 6.10 -6.86 28.31
CA ASN A 233 4.84 -7.35 28.89
C ASN A 233 3.58 -6.77 28.22
N HIS A 234 3.72 -5.85 27.26
CA HIS A 234 2.60 -5.22 26.54
C HIS A 234 2.71 -5.40 25.01
N ARG A 235 3.31 -6.51 24.56
CA ARG A 235 3.30 -6.92 23.14
C ARG A 235 1.88 -7.31 22.71
N SER A 236 1.55 -7.04 21.46
CA SER A 236 0.26 -7.40 20.87
C SER A 236 0.31 -7.25 19.35
N PHE A 237 -0.80 -7.55 18.66
CA PHE A 237 -1.03 -7.07 17.30
C PHE A 237 -0.96 -5.54 17.23
N MET A 238 -0.51 -5.01 16.09
CA MET A 238 -0.45 -3.57 15.80
C MET A 238 -0.62 -3.31 14.31
N HIS A 239 -0.97 -2.08 13.95
CA HIS A 239 -0.87 -1.55 12.59
C HIS A 239 0.58 -1.19 12.22
N GLY A 240 1.34 -0.64 13.16
CA GLY A 240 2.76 -0.28 13.06
C GLY A 240 3.05 1.04 12.35
N ASP A 241 2.05 1.59 11.65
CA ASP A 241 2.03 2.96 11.12
C ASP A 241 0.67 3.64 11.29
N LEU A 242 0.01 3.44 12.44
CA LEU A 242 -1.32 4.03 12.68
C LEU A 242 -1.23 5.56 12.77
N SER A 243 -1.70 6.24 11.73
CA SER A 243 -1.61 7.68 11.55
C SER A 243 -2.88 8.22 10.89
N ILE A 244 -3.08 9.54 10.91
CA ILE A 244 -4.24 10.20 10.27
C ILE A 244 -4.29 9.89 8.76
N GLU A 245 -3.12 9.83 8.15
CA GLU A 245 -2.92 9.60 6.71
C GLU A 245 -3.33 8.19 6.29
N ASN A 246 -3.27 7.23 7.22
CA ASN A 246 -3.55 5.82 7.01
C ASN A 246 -4.99 5.44 7.42
N ILE A 247 -5.86 6.44 7.59
CA ILE A 247 -7.27 6.28 7.90
C ILE A 247 -8.12 6.89 6.79
N ILE A 248 -8.99 6.08 6.18
CA ILE A 248 -9.95 6.54 5.17
C ILE A 248 -11.37 6.42 5.71
N VAL A 249 -12.12 7.52 5.71
CA VAL A 249 -13.55 7.52 6.05
C VAL A 249 -14.37 7.51 4.77
N THR A 250 -15.15 6.45 4.58
CA THR A 250 -16.12 6.30 3.49
C THR A 250 -17.54 6.39 4.05
N ASP A 251 -18.54 6.29 3.18
CA ASP A 251 -19.94 6.19 3.61
C ASP A 251 -20.28 4.84 4.26
N SER A 252 -19.47 3.80 4.01
CA SER A 252 -19.63 2.47 4.60
C SER A 252 -18.89 2.29 5.92
N GLY A 253 -17.92 3.15 6.26
CA GLY A 253 -17.20 3.08 7.52
C GLY A 253 -15.85 3.79 7.52
N THR A 254 -15.08 3.56 8.59
CA THR A 254 -13.70 4.02 8.70
C THR A 254 -12.76 2.85 8.48
N PHE A 255 -11.84 2.97 7.55
CA PHE A 255 -10.94 1.91 7.09
C PHE A 255 -9.50 2.22 7.43
N LEU A 256 -8.74 1.20 7.84
CA LEU A 256 -7.29 1.29 7.99
C LEU A 256 -6.58 0.81 6.72
N ILE A 257 -5.54 1.53 6.32
CA ILE A 257 -4.73 1.22 5.14
C ILE A 257 -3.24 1.34 5.45
N ASP A 258 -2.43 0.73 4.60
CA ASP A 258 -0.97 0.88 4.61
C ASP A 258 -0.27 0.54 5.96
N PRO A 259 -0.47 -0.68 6.50
CA PRO A 259 0.21 -1.11 7.71
C PRO A 259 1.72 -1.26 7.50
N LEU A 260 2.48 -1.00 8.57
CA LEU A 260 3.92 -1.29 8.63
C LEU A 260 4.17 -2.37 9.69
N TRP A 261 3.93 -3.61 9.28
CA TRP A 261 4.02 -4.78 10.15
C TRP A 261 4.87 -5.87 9.50
N SER A 262 5.57 -6.65 10.33
CA SER A 262 6.23 -7.91 9.93
C SER A 262 6.39 -8.81 11.15
N GLU A 263 6.44 -10.12 10.95
CA GLU A 263 6.62 -11.12 12.02
C GLU A 263 7.95 -10.96 12.76
N ASP A 264 8.97 -10.42 12.07
CA ASP A 264 10.34 -10.23 12.58
C ASP A 264 10.57 -8.87 13.27
N GLN A 265 9.51 -8.11 13.54
CA GLN A 265 9.59 -6.81 14.22
C GLN A 265 8.81 -6.83 15.52
N TYR A 266 9.33 -6.12 16.53
CA TYR A 266 8.60 -5.87 17.76
C TYR A 266 7.24 -5.22 17.45
N SER A 267 6.19 -5.74 18.09
CA SER A 267 4.81 -5.36 17.83
C SER A 267 4.06 -5.08 19.14
N SER A 268 3.45 -3.90 19.23
CA SER A 268 2.62 -3.50 20.37
C SER A 268 1.64 -2.40 19.97
N TYR A 269 0.41 -2.51 20.45
CA TYR A 269 -0.61 -1.46 20.35
C TYR A 269 -0.14 -0.10 20.94
N LEU A 270 0.82 -0.10 21.86
CA LEU A 270 1.40 1.13 22.42
C LEU A 270 2.21 1.92 21.37
N LEU A 271 2.82 1.23 20.39
CA LEU A 271 3.45 1.90 19.26
C LEU A 271 2.43 2.61 18.38
N ASP A 272 1.24 2.02 18.19
CA ASP A 272 0.15 2.63 17.42
C ASP A 272 -0.42 3.88 18.10
N ILE A 273 -0.65 3.83 19.42
CA ILE A 273 -1.06 5.00 20.21
C ILE A 273 -0.05 6.13 20.01
N SER A 274 1.23 5.84 20.23
CA SER A 274 2.30 6.83 20.15
C SER A 274 2.48 7.36 18.73
N LYS A 275 2.21 6.53 17.71
CA LYS A 275 2.26 6.93 16.31
C LYS A 275 1.11 7.86 15.93
N MET A 276 -0.09 7.62 16.47
CA MET A 276 -1.25 8.50 16.32
C MET A 276 -1.01 9.85 16.99
N LEU A 277 -0.46 9.86 18.20
CA LEU A 277 -0.07 11.10 18.92
C LEU A 277 0.95 11.92 18.12
N CYS A 278 1.99 11.27 17.60
CA CYS A 278 2.98 11.89 16.71
C CYS A 278 2.30 12.49 15.46
N SER A 279 1.37 11.78 14.82
CA SER A 279 0.62 12.27 13.65
C SER A 279 -0.23 13.50 14.00
N PHE A 280 -0.96 13.50 15.12
CA PHE A 280 -1.69 14.70 15.58
C PHE A 280 -0.79 15.90 15.76
N ARG A 281 0.40 15.73 16.36
CA ARG A 281 1.35 16.83 16.56
C ARG A 281 1.91 17.37 15.25
N ILE A 282 2.27 16.50 14.30
CA ILE A 282 2.74 16.89 12.95
C ILE A 282 1.67 17.73 12.23
N HIS A 283 0.40 17.33 12.34
CA HIS A 283 -0.73 18.05 11.74
C HIS A 283 -1.26 19.22 12.59
N LYS A 284 -0.59 19.56 13.70
CA LYS A 284 -1.00 20.64 14.62
C LYS A 284 -2.43 20.47 15.18
N ARG A 285 -2.88 19.22 15.34
CA ARG A 285 -4.19 18.81 15.85
C ARG A 285 -4.17 18.58 17.36
N ILE A 286 -3.86 19.62 18.12
CA ILE A 286 -3.65 19.55 19.58
C ILE A 286 -4.93 19.18 20.33
N PHE A 287 -6.10 19.63 19.86
CA PHE A 287 -7.37 19.27 20.47
C PHE A 287 -7.62 17.77 20.38
N GLU A 288 -7.39 17.17 19.21
CA GLU A 288 -7.54 15.74 18.98
C GLU A 288 -6.48 14.93 19.71
N TYR A 289 -5.24 15.43 19.82
CA TYR A 289 -4.20 14.85 20.66
C TYR A 289 -4.68 14.68 22.11
N GLN A 290 -5.19 15.77 22.71
CA GLN A 290 -5.67 15.77 24.09
C GLN A 290 -6.92 14.88 24.26
N ALA A 291 -7.88 14.99 23.34
CA ALA A 291 -9.08 14.18 23.37
C ALA A 291 -8.74 12.69 23.26
N PHE A 292 -7.82 12.31 22.37
CA PHE A 292 -7.38 10.93 22.20
C PHE A 292 -6.71 10.36 23.45
N LEU A 293 -5.80 11.12 24.09
CA LEU A 293 -5.19 10.71 25.37
C LEU A 293 -6.23 10.53 26.48
N ASN A 294 -7.17 11.47 26.61
CA ASN A 294 -8.21 11.42 27.63
C ASN A 294 -9.12 10.19 27.43
N GLU A 295 -9.61 9.97 26.21
CA GLU A 295 -10.44 8.81 25.87
C GLU A 295 -9.69 7.49 26.10
N TRP A 296 -8.40 7.43 25.74
CA TRP A 296 -7.58 6.26 26.01
C TRP A 296 -7.46 5.99 27.52
N ALA A 297 -7.18 7.00 28.33
CA ALA A 297 -7.08 6.88 29.78
C ALA A 297 -8.39 6.38 30.41
N ILE A 298 -9.53 6.95 29.99
CA ILE A 298 -10.87 6.52 30.41
C ILE A 298 -11.11 5.06 30.04
N SER A 299 -10.73 4.65 28.82
CA SER A 299 -10.91 3.27 28.34
C SER A 299 -10.17 2.21 29.17
N LYS A 300 -9.13 2.60 29.90
CA LYS A 300 -8.37 1.73 30.80
C LYS A 300 -8.90 1.74 32.25
N GLY A 301 -9.98 2.47 32.51
CA GLY A 301 -10.52 2.63 33.87
C GLY A 301 -9.63 3.50 34.78
N ASN A 302 -8.63 4.17 34.22
CA ASN A 302 -7.71 5.02 34.95
C ASN A 302 -8.26 6.46 34.96
N MET A 303 -9.07 6.79 35.96
CA MET A 303 -9.21 8.19 36.37
C MET A 303 -7.86 8.61 36.97
N ILE A 304 -7.29 9.72 36.48
CA ILE A 304 -5.95 10.26 36.75
C ILE A 304 -5.44 9.88 38.17
N ASN A 305 -4.58 8.88 38.24
CA ASN A 305 -3.84 8.41 39.42
C ASN A 305 -2.35 8.27 39.05
N GLU A 306 -1.47 7.94 40.00
CA GLU A 306 -0.03 7.80 39.75
C GLU A 306 0.30 6.82 38.61
N ASN A 307 -0.51 5.75 38.45
CA ASN A 307 -0.36 4.79 37.35
C ASN A 307 -0.63 5.44 35.97
N ALA A 308 -1.56 6.39 35.88
CA ALA A 308 -1.86 7.11 34.63
C ALA A 308 -0.69 8.00 34.19
N LEU A 309 -0.03 8.69 35.12
CA LEU A 309 1.15 9.52 34.83
C LEU A 309 2.33 8.65 34.38
N PHE A 310 2.52 7.50 35.02
CA PHE A 310 3.55 6.53 34.66
C PHE A 310 3.35 5.93 33.26
N THR A 311 2.10 5.68 32.85
CA THR A 311 1.77 5.26 31.49
C THR A 311 1.96 6.40 30.49
N LEU A 312 1.57 7.64 30.84
CA LEU A 312 1.78 8.80 29.97
C LEU A 312 3.25 9.02 29.66
N LYS A 313 4.14 8.96 30.66
CA LYS A 313 5.59 9.09 30.46
C LYS A 313 6.13 8.09 29.43
N LYS A 314 5.66 6.84 29.45
CA LYS A 314 6.06 5.80 28.47
C LYS A 314 5.58 6.11 27.06
N LEU A 315 4.36 6.63 26.93
CA LEU A 315 3.83 7.06 25.63
C LEU A 315 4.64 8.25 25.09
N LEU A 316 5.05 9.20 25.93
CA LEU A 316 5.93 10.30 25.53
C LEU A 316 7.30 9.81 25.06
N ILE A 317 7.89 8.81 25.73
CA ILE A 317 9.16 8.19 25.31
C ILE A 317 9.02 7.53 23.93
N LEU A 318 7.92 6.82 23.66
CA LEU A 318 7.65 6.24 22.34
C LEU A 318 7.31 7.30 21.28
N GLU A 319 6.62 8.39 21.64
CA GLU A 319 6.36 9.51 20.75
C GLU A 319 7.68 10.18 20.32
N LEU A 320 8.59 10.40 21.28
CA LEU A 320 9.94 10.91 21.06
C LEU A 320 10.72 10.01 20.10
N SER A 321 10.72 8.70 20.31
CA SER A 321 11.42 7.77 19.41
C SER A 321 10.84 7.76 17.99
N HIS A 322 9.53 7.98 17.82
CA HIS A 322 8.92 8.14 16.50
C HIS A 322 9.41 9.42 15.80
N PHE A 323 9.55 10.54 16.51
CA PHE A 323 10.09 11.78 15.93
C PHE A 323 11.54 11.63 15.46
N ILE A 324 12.39 10.99 16.26
CA ILE A 324 13.79 10.67 15.90
C ILE A 324 13.82 9.78 14.65
N ARG A 325 12.95 8.76 14.59
CA ARG A 325 12.87 7.84 13.44
C ARG A 325 12.51 8.56 12.14
N ILE A 326 11.56 9.49 12.18
CA ILE A 326 11.09 10.19 10.97
C ILE A 326 12.03 11.30 10.51
N LEU A 327 12.89 11.84 11.38
CA LEU A 327 13.82 12.93 11.05
C LEU A 327 14.71 12.60 9.85
N LYS A 328 15.14 11.33 9.73
CA LYS A 328 15.90 10.81 8.59
C LYS A 328 15.20 11.01 7.23
N TYR A 329 13.87 10.92 7.21
CA TYR A 329 13.08 10.90 5.98
C TYR A 329 12.31 12.21 5.74
N ALA A 330 12.26 13.06 6.76
CA ALA A 330 11.54 14.32 6.73
C ALA A 330 12.07 15.29 5.65
N PRO A 331 11.18 15.91 4.85
CA PRO A 331 11.52 17.04 4.00
C PRO A 331 12.14 18.19 4.79
N GLU A 332 13.07 18.92 4.17
CA GLU A 332 13.81 20.02 4.80
C GLU A 332 12.91 21.10 5.43
N ASN A 333 11.74 21.36 4.83
CA ASN A 333 10.80 22.36 5.32
C ASN A 333 10.12 21.97 6.65
N ILE A 334 10.07 20.68 7.02
CA ILE A 334 9.45 20.21 8.28
C ILE A 334 10.48 19.74 9.32
N LYS A 335 11.76 19.55 8.94
CA LYS A 335 12.80 19.09 9.86
C LYS A 335 12.95 19.97 11.10
N LYS A 336 12.87 21.30 10.93
CA LYS A 336 12.95 22.25 12.06
C LYS A 336 11.83 22.04 13.08
N ASP A 337 10.61 21.79 12.60
CA ASP A 337 9.45 21.53 13.45
C ASP A 337 9.60 20.19 14.18
N ILE A 338 10.14 19.16 13.52
CA ILE A 338 10.44 17.86 14.13
C ILE A 338 11.50 18.01 15.23
N VAL A 339 12.61 18.70 14.98
CA VAL A 339 13.66 18.93 15.99
C VAL A 339 13.10 19.68 17.19
N LYS A 340 12.23 20.68 16.97
CA LYS A 340 11.53 21.36 18.06
C LYS A 340 10.69 20.37 18.88
N CYS A 341 9.89 19.51 18.22
CA CYS A 341 9.08 18.51 18.91
C CYS A 341 9.93 17.53 19.74
N ILE A 342 11.10 17.13 19.23
CA ILE A 342 12.06 16.28 19.96
C ILE A 342 12.50 16.96 21.26
N ASN A 343 12.91 18.23 21.17
CA ASN A 343 13.35 18.99 22.34
C ASN A 343 12.23 19.20 23.36
N ASP A 344 11.04 19.61 22.89
CA ASP A 344 9.86 19.80 23.74
C ASP A 344 9.50 18.49 24.47
N LEU A 345 9.58 17.34 23.80
CA LEU A 345 9.32 16.02 24.42
C LEU A 345 10.39 15.62 25.44
N PHE A 346 11.67 15.92 25.20
CA PHE A 346 12.71 15.70 26.21
C PHE A 346 12.44 16.52 27.48
N ASP A 347 12.05 17.78 27.33
CA ASP A 347 11.70 18.64 28.46
C ASP A 347 10.45 18.12 29.19
N ASP A 348 9.41 17.72 28.46
CA ASP A 348 8.20 17.13 29.04
C ASP A 348 8.52 15.84 29.83
N ILE A 349 9.39 14.97 29.31
CA ILE A 349 9.78 13.71 29.99
C ILE A 349 10.58 14.00 31.27
N ARG A 350 11.44 15.02 31.28
CA ARG A 350 12.26 15.44 32.44
C ARG A 350 11.44 16.17 33.50
N ASN A 351 10.43 16.94 33.10
CA ASN A 351 9.58 17.69 34.03
C ASN A 351 8.47 16.83 34.67
N ASN A 352 8.16 15.66 34.07
CA ASN A 352 7.23 14.66 34.61
C ASN A 352 7.94 13.49 35.33
N THR A 353 9.19 13.70 35.75
CA THR A 353 9.93 12.88 36.75
C THR A 353 9.86 13.54 38.10
#